data_AF-A0AAU6WTZ5-F1
#
_entry.id   AF-A0AAU6WTZ5-F1
#
_cell.length_a   1.000
_cell.length_b   1.000
_cell.length_c   1.000
_cell.angle_alpha   90.00
_cell.angle_beta   90.00
_cell.angle_gamma   90.00
#
_symmetry.space_group_name_H-M   'P 1'
#
loop_
_entity.id
_entity.type
_entity.pdbx_description
1 polymer ?
#
loop_
_entity_poly.entity_id
_entity_poly.type
_entity_poly.pdbx_seq_one_letter_code
_entity_poly.pdbx_strand_id
1 'polypeptide(L)'
;MEVTINEIKANLESLPESFYSEVNDFIDFLKDKHRRANSNEIPEWQKEEVRKRAEYARNNPLSFVSESEMNDYLKDLENEG
;
A
#
# COMPACT_ATOMS: atom_id res chain seq x y z
N MET A 1 -20.36 18.65 8.77
CA MET A 1 -20.88 19.35 7.58
C MET A 1 -21.03 18.33 6.49
N GLU A 2 -22.20 18.27 5.87
CA GLU A 2 -22.47 17.40 4.72
C GLU A 2 -22.06 18.17 3.47
N VAL A 3 -21.14 17.62 2.68
CA VAL A 3 -20.65 18.25 1.44
C VAL A 3 -21.47 17.69 0.29
N THR A 4 -22.06 18.58 -0.52
CA THR A 4 -22.88 18.21 -1.67
C THR A 4 -22.04 17.96 -2.92
N ILE A 5 -22.57 17.18 -3.87
CA ILE A 5 -21.93 16.98 -5.18
C ILE A 5 -21.72 18.31 -5.91
N ASN A 6 -22.63 19.27 -5.74
CA ASN A 6 -22.53 20.57 -6.39
C ASN A 6 -21.38 21.40 -5.83
N GLU A 7 -21.14 21.35 -4.52
CA GLU A 7 -19.97 22.01 -3.90
C GLU A 7 -18.66 21.36 -4.37
N ILE A 8 -18.62 20.02 -4.52
CA ILE A 8 -17.45 19.33 -5.05
C ILE A 8 -17.17 19.77 -6.49
N LYS A 9 -18.20 19.83 -7.35
CA LYS A 9 -18.04 20.29 -8.74
C LYS A 9 -17.52 21.72 -8.82
N ALA A 10 -18.11 22.63 -8.04
CA ALA A 10 -17.67 24.03 -8.01
C ALA A 10 -16.21 24.16 -7.57
N ASN A 11 -15.79 23.37 -6.56
CA ASN A 11 -14.39 23.35 -6.12
C ASN A 11 -13.46 22.83 -7.23
N LEU A 12 -13.82 21.73 -7.89
CA LEU A 12 -13.04 21.16 -8.99
C LEU A 12 -12.91 22.13 -10.19
N GLU A 13 -14.00 22.82 -10.54
CA GLU A 13 -14.03 23.83 -11.62
C GLU A 13 -13.21 25.08 -11.29
N SER A 14 -13.01 25.39 -10.01
CA SER A 14 -12.21 26.53 -9.56
C SER A 14 -10.70 26.26 -9.47
N LEU A 15 -10.27 25.00 -9.64
CA LEU A 15 -8.87 24.63 -9.53
C LEU A 15 -8.07 25.03 -10.77
N PRO A 16 -6.82 25.49 -10.60
CA PRO A 16 -5.91 25.67 -11.73
C PRO A 16 -5.65 24.34 -12.44
N GLU A 17 -5.58 24.35 -13.77
CA GLU A 17 -5.38 23.13 -14.58
C GLU A 17 -4.12 22.34 -14.18
N SER A 18 -3.11 23.03 -13.63
CA SER A 18 -1.88 22.39 -13.11
C SER A 18 -2.15 21.36 -12.02
N PHE A 19 -3.27 21.44 -11.31
CA PHE A 19 -3.65 20.51 -10.24
C PHE A 19 -4.54 19.36 -10.73
N TYR A 20 -5.01 19.37 -11.97
CA TYR A 20 -5.94 18.34 -12.46
C TYR A 20 -5.35 16.93 -12.40
N SER A 21 -4.04 16.77 -12.65
CA SER A 21 -3.36 15.48 -12.51
C SER A 21 -3.39 14.99 -11.06
N GLU A 22 -2.99 15.85 -10.12
CA GLU A 22 -2.93 15.50 -8.69
C GLU A 22 -4.32 15.16 -8.12
N VAL A 23 -5.32 15.92 -8.54
CA VAL A 23 -6.73 15.67 -8.17
C VAL A 23 -7.21 14.34 -8.74
N ASN A 24 -6.89 14.05 -10.01
CA ASN A 24 -7.25 12.79 -10.62
C ASN A 24 -6.59 11.60 -9.90
N ASP A 25 -5.31 11.71 -9.60
CA ASP A 25 -4.55 10.69 -8.85
C ASP A 25 -5.17 10.45 -7.46
N PHE A 26 -5.59 11.52 -6.77
CA PHE A 26 -6.26 11.41 -5.48
C PHE A 26 -7.64 10.76 -5.58
N ILE A 27 -8.44 11.11 -6.59
CA ILE A 27 -9.74 10.48 -6.85
C ILE A 27 -9.57 8.98 -7.12
N ASP A 28 -8.56 8.60 -7.91
CA ASP A 28 -8.28 7.20 -8.21
C ASP A 28 -7.78 6.43 -6.97
N PHE A 29 -6.95 7.06 -6.14
CA PHE A 29 -6.59 6.52 -4.82
C PHE A 29 -7.83 6.28 -3.95
N LEU A 30 -8.78 7.22 -3.89
CA LEU A 30 -10.00 7.05 -3.09
C LEU A 30 -10.87 5.90 -3.62
N LYS A 31 -11.03 5.79 -4.94
CA LYS A 31 -11.74 4.65 -5.55
C LYS A 31 -11.09 3.33 -5.19
N ASP A 32 -9.77 3.23 -5.30
CA ASP A 32 -9.03 2.02 -4.97
C ASP A 32 -9.11 1.69 -3.48
N LYS A 33 -8.93 2.69 -2.60
CA LYS A 33 -9.05 2.54 -1.15
C LYS A 33 -10.41 1.98 -0.75
N HIS A 34 -11.50 2.52 -1.32
CA HIS A 34 -12.85 2.03 -1.01
C HIS A 34 -13.16 0.68 -1.66
N ARG A 35 -12.64 0.41 -2.87
CA ARG A 35 -12.69 -0.91 -3.49
C ARG A 35 -12.02 -1.96 -2.60
N ARG A 36 -10.83 -1.63 -2.07
CA ARG A 36 -10.07 -2.50 -1.16
C ARG A 36 -10.67 -2.60 0.24
N ALA A 37 -11.27 -1.53 0.76
CA ALA A 37 -11.97 -1.58 2.04
C ALA A 37 -13.19 -2.51 2.01
N ASN A 38 -13.81 -2.68 0.83
CA ASN A 38 -14.92 -3.62 0.62
C ASN A 38 -14.44 -5.03 0.27
N SER A 39 -13.19 -5.20 -0.16
CA SER A 39 -12.56 -6.51 -0.27
C SER A 39 -11.80 -6.80 1.02
N ASN A 40 -12.38 -7.56 1.94
CA ASN A 40 -11.65 -8.23 3.03
C ASN A 40 -10.57 -9.23 2.51
N GLU A 41 -10.25 -9.17 1.22
CA GLU A 41 -9.23 -9.97 0.58
C GLU A 41 -7.87 -9.37 0.89
N ILE A 42 -7.16 -10.06 1.77
CA ILE A 42 -5.72 -9.89 1.96
C ILE A 42 -5.06 -9.98 0.56
N PRO A 43 -4.31 -8.96 0.13
CA PRO A 43 -3.57 -8.98 -1.12
C PRO A 43 -2.72 -10.25 -1.25
N GLU A 44 -2.67 -10.84 -2.45
CA GLU A 44 -2.03 -12.16 -2.62
C GLU A 44 -0.53 -12.14 -2.29
N TRP A 45 0.15 -11.01 -2.49
CA TRP A 45 1.55 -10.86 -2.08
C TRP A 45 1.75 -10.99 -0.57
N GLN A 46 0.79 -10.54 0.25
CA GLN A 46 0.85 -10.70 1.71
C GLN A 46 0.65 -12.15 2.11
N LYS A 47 -0.26 -12.86 1.43
CA LYS A 47 -0.44 -14.30 1.64
C LYS A 47 0.83 -15.07 1.25
N GLU A 48 1.45 -14.69 0.14
CA GLU A 48 2.67 -15.33 -0.35
C GLU A 48 3.86 -15.11 0.59
N GLU A 49 4.02 -13.91 1.14
CA GLU A 49 5.04 -13.61 2.15
C GLU A 49 4.85 -14.45 3.41
N VAL A 50 3.61 -14.60 3.88
CA VAL A 50 3.30 -15.46 5.03
C VAL A 50 3.58 -16.94 4.72
N ARG A 51 3.26 -17.42 3.51
CA ARG A 51 3.59 -18.79 3.08
C ARG A 51 5.10 -19.04 3.10
N LYS A 52 5.90 -18.13 2.54
CA LYS A 52 7.37 -18.20 2.55
C LYS A 52 7.93 -18.28 3.96
N ARG A 53 7.44 -17.45 4.88
CA ARG A 53 7.86 -17.46 6.29
C ARG A 53 7.47 -18.74 7.01
N ALA A 54 6.26 -19.26 6.77
CA ALA A 54 5.80 -20.51 7.36
C ALA A 54 6.61 -21.72 6.85
N GLU A 55 6.96 -21.74 5.56
CA GLU A 55 7.83 -22.75 4.97
C GLU A 55 9.26 -22.67 5.53
N TYR A 56 9.80 -21.46 5.65
CA TYR A 56 11.11 -21.22 6.27
C TYR A 56 11.14 -21.70 7.73
N ALA A 57 10.14 -21.36 8.54
CA ALA A 57 10.06 -21.79 9.93
C ALA A 57 9.93 -23.31 10.09
N ARG A 58 9.20 -23.97 9.17
CA ARG A 58 9.07 -25.44 9.14
C ARG A 58 10.39 -26.13 8.81
N ASN A 59 11.10 -25.61 7.80
CA ASN A 59 12.34 -26.20 7.32
C ASN A 59 13.53 -25.86 8.20
N ASN A 60 13.39 -24.86 9.08
CA ASN A 60 14.42 -24.44 10.01
C ASN A 60 13.89 -24.36 11.46
N PRO A 61 13.58 -25.51 12.10
CA PRO A 61 12.97 -25.56 13.43
C PRO A 61 13.88 -25.05 14.57
N LEU A 62 15.18 -24.89 14.30
CA LEU A 62 16.16 -24.23 15.18
C LEU A 62 16.55 -22.83 14.69
N SER A 63 16.03 -22.37 13.55
CA SER A 63 16.29 -21.02 13.05
C SER A 63 15.46 -20.01 13.83
N PHE A 64 16.11 -19.40 14.81
CA PHE A 64 16.00 -17.96 14.99
C PHE A 64 16.83 -17.32 13.86
N VAL A 65 16.24 -16.57 12.94
CA VAL A 65 17.07 -15.70 12.08
C VAL A 65 17.91 -14.82 13.01
N SER A 66 19.22 -14.73 12.79
CA SER A 66 20.05 -13.86 13.64
C SER A 66 19.80 -12.40 13.26
N GLU A 67 19.83 -11.49 14.25
CA GLU A 67 19.56 -10.06 14.02
C GLU A 67 20.48 -9.45 12.96
N SER A 68 21.71 -9.93 12.85
CA SER A 68 22.65 -9.51 11.82
C SER A 68 22.17 -9.80 10.40
N GLU A 69 21.59 -10.99 10.17
CA GLU A 69 21.13 -11.37 8.84
C GLU A 69 19.92 -10.54 8.39
N MET A 70 19.08 -10.09 9.34
CA MET A 70 17.96 -9.19 9.04
C MET A 70 18.42 -7.75 8.80
N ASN A 71 19.45 -7.29 9.50
CA ASN A 71 20.03 -5.96 9.31
C ASN A 71 20.78 -5.85 7.98
N ASP A 72 21.47 -6.91 7.57
CA ASP A 72 22.12 -6.96 6.25
C ASP A 72 21.05 -6.88 5.14
N TYR A 73 19.94 -7.61 5.27
CA TYR A 73 18.83 -7.56 4.32
C TYR A 73 18.15 -6.19 4.22
N LEU A 74 17.96 -5.48 5.34
CA LEU A 74 17.40 -4.11 5.34
C LEU A 74 18.33 -3.13 4.64
N LYS A 75 19.64 -3.28 4.86
CA LYS A 75 20.65 -2.42 4.26
C LYS A 75 20.71 -2.58 2.74
N ASP A 76 20.54 -3.80 2.24
CA ASP A 76 20.49 -4.05 0.80
C ASP A 76 19.26 -3.39 0.16
N LEU A 77 18.10 -3.44 0.83
CA LEU A 77 16.88 -2.78 0.35
C LEU A 77 16.98 -1.25 0.33
N GLU A 78 17.70 -0.64 1.27
CA GLU A 78 17.93 0.81 1.32
C GLU A 78 18.96 1.30 0.30
N ASN A 79 19.82 0.41 -0.20
CA ASN A 79 20.86 0.75 -1.18
C ASN A 79 20.43 0.52 -2.64
N GLU A 80 19.32 -0.18 -2.89
CA GLU A 80 18.77 -0.43 -4.23
C GLU A 80 17.64 0.54 -4.64
N GLY A 81 17.31 1.54 -3.81
CA GLY A 81 16.33 2.61 -4.09
C GLY A 81 16.93 4.01 -4.02
#